data_AF-A0A7K2X5V4-F1
#
_entry.id   AF-A0A7K2X5V4-F1
#
_cell.length_a   1.000
_cell.length_b   1.000
_cell.length_c   1.000
_cell.angle_alpha   90.00
_cell.angle_beta   90.00
_cell.angle_gamma   90.00
#
_symmetry.space_group_name_H-M   'P 1'
#
loop_
_entity.id
_entity.type
_entity.pdbx_description
1 polymer ?
#
loop_
_entity_poly.entity_id
_entity_poly.type
_entity_poly.pdbx_seq_one_letter_code
_entity_poly.pdbx_strand_id
1 'polypeptide(L)'
;TRTRTTPANGQGWGPPKEPAPPTLEELDGRARRTLVATDDAVRTSQEELGFASAQFGEEAVRPFTEAVAFAQEQLTASFRLRQKLDDAFPEDDATRRSMLEEILRRCGEADARLDAETESFDRLRALERNAPEALAAVGAALREQTARSGTAEAALTAMRERYAETAASPVAGDVEQAKDRLAFARERVDEARRR
;
A
#
# COMPACT_ATOMS: atom_id res chain seq x y z
N THR A 1 75.20 16.63 15.71
CA THR A 1 74.47 16.04 16.87
C THR A 1 73.02 16.47 16.81
N ARG A 2 72.11 15.59 16.36
CA ARG A 2 70.65 15.73 16.57
C ARG A 2 70.00 14.36 16.38
N THR A 3 69.48 13.84 17.46
CA THR A 3 68.80 12.55 17.63
C THR A 3 67.45 12.56 16.91
N ARG A 4 67.20 11.50 16.15
CA ARG A 4 65.89 11.19 15.54
C ARG A 4 65.42 9.88 16.17
N THR A 5 64.47 9.98 17.09
CA THR A 5 63.76 8.82 17.66
C THR A 5 62.27 9.06 17.41
N THR A 6 61.69 8.26 16.51
CA THR A 6 60.24 8.13 16.36
C THR A 6 59.88 6.78 16.98
N PRO A 7 59.01 6.71 18.01
CA PRO A 7 58.51 5.42 18.47
C PRO A 7 57.41 4.96 17.50
N ALA A 8 57.56 3.73 17.02
CA ALA A 8 56.50 3.03 16.30
C ALA A 8 55.42 2.62 17.30
N ASN A 9 54.29 3.32 17.33
CA ASN A 9 53.07 2.83 17.98
C ASN A 9 52.35 1.88 17.02
N GLY A 10 52.71 0.60 17.11
CA GLY A 10 51.85 -0.46 16.63
C GLY A 10 50.70 -0.65 17.62
N GLN A 11 49.50 -0.26 17.24
CA GLN A 11 48.27 -0.76 17.87
C GLN A 11 47.35 -1.26 16.78
N GLY A 12 47.09 -2.56 16.85
CA GLY A 12 46.45 -3.36 15.82
C GLY A 12 45.01 -2.94 15.57
N TRP A 13 44.68 -2.89 14.30
CA TRP A 13 43.32 -2.85 13.81
C TRP A 13 42.73 -4.26 13.97
N GLY A 14 42.23 -4.58 15.16
CA GLY A 14 41.33 -5.71 15.34
C GLY A 14 40.02 -5.44 14.57
N PRO A 15 39.33 -6.46 14.04
CA PRO A 15 38.02 -6.27 13.41
C PRO A 15 37.07 -5.58 14.41
N PRO A 16 36.15 -4.72 13.93
CA PRO A 16 35.22 -4.01 14.81
C PRO A 16 34.49 -5.01 15.69
N LYS A 17 34.57 -4.82 17.01
CA LYS A 17 33.86 -5.62 17.99
C LYS A 17 32.37 -5.44 17.74
N GLU A 18 31.69 -6.49 17.31
CA GLU A 18 30.24 -6.48 17.17
C GLU A 18 29.61 -6.01 18.48
N PRO A 19 28.57 -5.15 18.42
CA PRO A 19 27.89 -4.69 19.61
C PRO A 19 27.39 -5.90 20.40
N ALA A 20 27.55 -5.85 21.73
CA ALA A 20 27.05 -6.91 22.60
C ALA A 20 25.53 -7.08 22.40
N PRO A 21 25.01 -8.31 22.45
CA PRO A 21 23.58 -8.54 22.36
C PRO A 21 22.86 -7.83 23.51
N PRO A 22 21.61 -7.37 23.30
CA PRO A 22 20.87 -6.64 24.31
C PRO A 22 20.65 -7.49 25.57
N THR A 23 20.69 -6.81 26.71
CA THR A 23 20.34 -7.39 28.01
C THR A 23 18.85 -7.71 28.08
N LEU A 24 18.45 -8.58 29.02
CA LEU A 24 17.04 -8.91 29.25
C LEU A 24 16.21 -7.67 29.63
N GLU A 25 16.77 -6.76 30.41
CA GLU A 25 16.10 -5.52 30.82
C GLU A 25 15.87 -4.58 29.63
N GLU A 26 16.86 -4.43 28.75
CA GLU A 26 16.72 -3.64 27.53
C GLU A 26 15.67 -4.24 26.59
N LEU A 27 15.64 -5.57 26.45
CA LEU A 27 14.61 -6.27 25.68
C LEU A 27 13.22 -6.09 26.29
N ASP A 28 13.07 -6.21 27.61
CA ASP A 28 11.81 -6.00 28.32
C ASP A 28 11.29 -4.58 28.10
N GLY A 29 12.15 -3.58 28.33
CA GLY A 29 11.82 -2.17 28.10
C GLY A 29 11.42 -1.89 26.66
N ARG A 30 12.09 -2.52 25.69
CA ARG A 30 11.72 -2.41 24.27
C ARG A 30 10.35 -3.05 24.01
N ALA A 31 10.12 -4.26 24.48
CA ALA A 31 8.86 -4.98 24.29
C ALA A 31 7.66 -4.19 24.85
N ARG A 32 7.80 -3.59 26.05
CA ARG A 32 6.75 -2.72 26.63
C ARG A 32 6.41 -1.53 25.74
N ARG A 33 7.44 -0.80 25.28
CA ARG A 33 7.23 0.38 24.42
C ARG A 33 6.59 -0.02 23.09
N THR A 34 7.05 -1.12 22.50
CA THR A 34 6.51 -1.62 21.24
C THR A 34 5.05 -2.07 21.39
N LEU A 35 4.68 -2.75 22.49
CA LEU A 35 3.28 -3.11 22.77
C LEU A 35 2.35 -1.89 22.80
N VAL A 36 2.75 -0.83 23.51
CA VAL A 36 1.95 0.41 23.58
C VAL A 36 1.84 1.06 22.21
N ALA A 37 2.94 1.18 21.48
CA ALA A 37 2.92 1.75 20.14
C ALA A 37 2.02 0.96 19.18
N THR A 38 2.07 -0.37 19.23
CA THR A 38 1.20 -1.23 18.40
C THR A 38 -0.27 -1.10 18.81
N ASP A 39 -0.59 -0.98 20.10
CA ASP A 39 -1.97 -0.72 20.55
C ASP A 39 -2.51 0.62 20.04
N ASP A 40 -1.72 1.69 20.16
CA ASP A 40 -2.06 3.00 19.62
C ASP A 40 -2.26 2.96 18.10
N ALA A 41 -1.38 2.24 17.38
CA ALA A 41 -1.49 2.07 15.93
C ALA A 41 -2.78 1.33 15.54
N VAL A 42 -3.08 0.18 16.19
CA VAL A 42 -4.31 -0.59 15.93
C VAL A 42 -5.56 0.25 16.18
N ARG A 43 -5.60 0.99 17.30
CA ARG A 43 -6.73 1.87 17.62
C ARG A 43 -6.91 2.96 16.57
N THR A 44 -5.84 3.63 16.20
CA THR A 44 -5.86 4.67 15.15
C THR A 44 -6.34 4.09 13.82
N SER A 45 -5.83 2.91 13.43
CA SER A 45 -6.25 2.23 12.20
C SER A 45 -7.73 1.83 12.22
N GLN A 46 -8.28 1.42 13.36
CA GLN A 46 -9.72 1.13 13.49
C GLN A 46 -10.59 2.38 13.26
N GLU A 47 -10.18 3.52 13.82
CA GLU A 47 -10.88 4.80 13.62
C GLU A 47 -10.83 5.21 12.15
N GLU A 48 -9.65 5.17 11.52
CA GLU A 48 -9.47 5.48 10.10
C GLU A 48 -10.27 4.55 9.19
N LEU A 49 -10.33 3.25 9.51
CA LEU A 49 -11.13 2.28 8.78
C LEU A 49 -12.61 2.67 8.78
N GLY A 50 -13.14 3.11 9.93
CA GLY A 50 -14.53 3.57 10.02
C GLY A 50 -14.82 4.75 9.09
N PHE A 51 -13.93 5.74 9.04
CA PHE A 51 -14.06 6.87 8.12
C PHE A 51 -13.94 6.47 6.66
N ALA A 52 -12.99 5.58 6.34
CA ALA A 52 -12.77 5.14 4.98
C ALA A 52 -13.92 4.26 4.46
N SER A 53 -14.47 3.38 5.30
CA SER A 53 -15.62 2.55 4.97
C SER A 53 -16.84 3.41 4.63
N ALA A 54 -17.06 4.48 5.39
CA ALA A 54 -18.15 5.43 5.13
C ALA A 54 -17.98 6.21 3.81
N GLN A 55 -16.74 6.52 3.41
CA GLN A 55 -16.45 7.28 2.19
C GLN A 55 -16.39 6.41 0.93
N PHE A 56 -15.75 5.25 1.01
CA PHE A 56 -15.42 4.43 -0.17
C PHE A 56 -16.23 3.13 -0.25
N GLY A 57 -16.94 2.75 0.82
CA GLY A 57 -17.69 1.51 0.93
C GLY A 57 -16.83 0.33 1.40
N GLU A 58 -17.51 -0.67 1.99
CA GLU A 58 -16.90 -1.86 2.62
C GLU A 58 -16.01 -2.67 1.66
N GLU A 59 -16.41 -2.81 0.39
CA GLU A 59 -15.65 -3.61 -0.57
C GLU A 59 -14.28 -2.98 -0.89
N ALA A 60 -14.23 -1.65 -0.98
CA ALA A 60 -13.01 -0.92 -1.32
C ALA A 60 -11.97 -0.97 -0.20
N VAL A 61 -12.41 -1.09 1.05
CA VAL A 61 -11.54 -1.09 2.24
C VAL A 61 -11.26 -2.48 2.80
N ARG A 62 -11.81 -3.56 2.22
CA ARG A 62 -11.62 -4.94 2.68
C ARG A 62 -10.16 -5.30 3.02
N PRO A 63 -9.15 -4.98 2.20
CA PRO A 63 -7.75 -5.30 2.54
C PRO A 63 -7.29 -4.66 3.86
N PHE A 64 -7.75 -3.44 4.15
CA PHE A 64 -7.45 -2.76 5.40
C PHE A 64 -8.19 -3.38 6.58
N THR A 65 -9.45 -3.75 6.40
CA THR A 65 -10.22 -4.49 7.41
C THR A 65 -9.49 -5.78 7.83
N GLU A 66 -8.97 -6.53 6.86
CA GLU A 66 -8.18 -7.75 7.11
C GLU A 66 -6.86 -7.45 7.83
N ALA A 67 -6.16 -6.36 7.46
CA ALA A 67 -4.93 -5.94 8.10
C ALA A 67 -5.15 -5.55 9.57
N VAL A 68 -6.21 -4.78 9.87
CA VAL A 68 -6.58 -4.39 11.23
C VAL A 68 -6.94 -5.61 12.08
N ALA A 69 -7.71 -6.54 11.52
CA ALA A 69 -8.05 -7.78 12.22
C ALA A 69 -6.80 -8.60 12.56
N PHE A 70 -5.89 -8.78 11.60
CA PHE A 70 -4.62 -9.47 11.82
C PHE A 70 -3.77 -8.80 12.91
N ALA A 71 -3.64 -7.46 12.86
CA ALA A 71 -2.86 -6.71 13.84
C ALA A 71 -3.44 -6.88 15.25
N GLN A 72 -4.78 -6.89 15.38
CA GLN A 72 -5.46 -7.11 16.64
C GLN A 72 -5.24 -8.53 17.21
N GLU A 73 -5.19 -9.54 16.35
CA GLU A 73 -4.84 -10.92 16.74
C GLU A 73 -3.40 -11.01 17.27
N GLN A 74 -2.44 -10.40 16.58
CA GLN A 74 -1.04 -10.36 17.00
C GLN A 74 -0.88 -9.62 18.34
N LEU A 75 -1.51 -8.46 18.47
CA LEU A 75 -1.49 -7.67 19.71
C LEU A 75 -2.07 -8.45 20.89
N THR A 76 -3.19 -9.15 20.68
CA THR A 76 -3.80 -10.02 21.69
C THR A 76 -2.85 -11.14 22.12
N ALA A 77 -2.19 -11.80 21.16
CA ALA A 77 -1.19 -12.83 21.47
C ALA A 77 0.01 -12.27 22.24
N SER A 78 0.51 -11.09 21.86
CA SER A 78 1.61 -10.40 22.55
C SER A 78 1.24 -10.01 23.98
N PHE A 79 0.01 -9.55 24.24
CA PHE A 79 -0.46 -9.28 25.60
C PHE A 79 -0.56 -10.53 26.46
N ARG A 80 -0.93 -11.69 25.90
CA ARG A 80 -0.90 -12.97 26.64
C ARG A 80 0.51 -13.35 27.06
N LEU A 81 1.49 -13.19 26.18
CA LEU A 81 2.91 -13.40 26.51
C LEU A 81 3.38 -12.44 27.59
N ARG A 82 2.97 -11.16 27.48
CA ARG A 82 3.26 -10.13 28.47
C ARG A 82 2.69 -10.49 29.84
N GLN A 83 1.43 -10.92 29.89
CA GLN A 83 0.77 -11.32 31.13
C GLN A 83 1.49 -12.48 31.81
N LYS A 84 1.97 -13.46 31.03
CA LYS A 84 2.74 -14.58 31.56
C LYS A 84 4.09 -14.12 32.13
N LEU A 85 4.82 -13.26 31.41
CA LEU A 85 6.08 -12.67 31.91
C LEU A 85 5.92 -11.87 33.21
N ASP A 86 4.74 -11.29 33.42
CA ASP A 86 4.40 -10.48 34.59
C ASP A 86 3.74 -11.28 35.72
N ASP A 87 3.59 -12.59 35.58
CA ASP A 87 2.97 -13.43 36.60
C ASP A 87 3.90 -13.68 37.81
N ALA A 88 3.39 -14.40 38.82
CA ALA A 88 4.12 -14.67 40.05
C ALA A 88 5.21 -15.76 39.91
N PHE A 89 5.30 -16.42 38.75
CA PHE A 89 6.13 -17.59 38.49
C PHE A 89 7.17 -17.27 37.40
N PRO A 90 8.32 -16.67 37.77
CA PRO A 90 9.30 -16.23 36.79
C PRO A 90 9.89 -17.39 36.00
N GLU A 91 9.97 -17.22 34.68
CA GLU A 91 10.71 -18.12 33.80
C GLU A 91 12.22 -17.96 33.95
N ASP A 92 12.96 -18.96 33.46
CA ASP A 92 14.39 -18.84 33.25
C ASP A 92 14.74 -17.78 32.18
N ASP A 93 15.99 -17.31 32.23
CA ASP A 93 16.47 -16.22 31.39
C ASP A 93 16.36 -16.50 29.89
N ALA A 94 16.54 -17.75 29.47
CA ALA A 94 16.47 -18.13 28.06
C ALA A 94 15.03 -18.07 27.55
N THR A 95 14.09 -18.59 28.34
CA THR A 95 12.66 -18.56 28.06
C THR A 95 12.13 -17.14 28.07
N ARG A 96 12.51 -16.32 29.07
CA ARG A 96 12.14 -14.90 29.14
C ARG A 96 12.62 -14.14 27.91
N ARG A 97 13.87 -14.36 27.46
CA ARG A 97 14.40 -13.77 26.21
C ARG A 97 13.53 -14.14 25.01
N SER A 98 13.26 -15.44 24.83
CA SER A 98 12.47 -15.92 23.69
C SER A 98 11.06 -15.32 23.67
N MET A 99 10.40 -15.20 24.82
CA MET A 99 9.08 -14.58 24.93
C MET A 99 9.10 -13.08 24.59
N LEU A 100 10.13 -12.35 25.03
CA LEU A 100 10.30 -10.92 24.70
C LEU A 100 10.56 -10.71 23.21
N GLU A 101 11.41 -11.54 22.60
CA GLU A 101 11.68 -11.53 21.16
C GLU A 101 10.41 -11.85 20.35
N GLU A 102 9.60 -12.79 20.83
CA GLU A 102 8.32 -13.14 20.22
C GLU A 102 7.31 -11.98 20.28
N ILE A 103 7.22 -11.25 21.40
CA ILE A 103 6.40 -10.03 21.50
C ILE A 103 6.85 -9.01 20.43
N LEU A 104 8.15 -8.75 20.35
CA LEU A 104 8.72 -7.80 19.40
C LEU A 104 8.43 -8.21 17.95
N ARG A 105 8.57 -9.50 17.63
CA ARG A 105 8.29 -10.04 16.30
C ARG A 105 6.82 -9.84 15.92
N ARG A 106 5.90 -10.24 16.79
CA ARG A 106 4.45 -10.12 16.55
C ARG A 106 3.99 -8.68 16.38
N CYS A 107 4.47 -7.79 17.23
CA CYS A 107 4.18 -6.37 17.10
C CYS A 107 4.77 -5.79 15.81
N GLY A 108 5.98 -6.19 15.42
CA GLY A 108 6.57 -5.78 14.15
C GLY A 108 5.80 -6.29 12.92
N GLU A 109 5.27 -7.51 12.99
CA GLU A 109 4.40 -8.06 11.93
C GLU A 109 3.06 -7.33 11.83
N ALA A 110 2.46 -6.98 12.96
CA ALA A 110 1.25 -6.18 13.01
C ALA A 110 1.47 -4.80 12.36
N ASP A 111 2.53 -4.11 12.77
CA ASP A 111 2.91 -2.78 12.28
C ASP A 111 3.16 -2.81 10.76
N ALA A 112 3.99 -3.75 10.30
CA ALA A 112 4.29 -3.90 8.87
C ALA A 112 3.04 -4.21 8.02
N ARG A 113 2.09 -5.00 8.55
CA ARG A 113 0.85 -5.31 7.85
C ARG A 113 -0.07 -4.09 7.74
N LEU A 114 -0.13 -3.26 8.78
CA LEU A 114 -0.87 -1.99 8.77
C LEU A 114 -0.23 -0.99 7.80
N ASP A 115 1.09 -0.82 7.86
CA ASP A 115 1.84 0.09 6.99
C ASP A 115 1.68 -0.24 5.50
N ALA A 116 1.61 -1.52 5.16
CA ALA A 116 1.40 -1.97 3.78
C ALA A 116 0.08 -1.47 3.17
N GLU A 117 -0.92 -1.15 4.00
CA GLU A 117 -2.22 -0.65 3.53
C GLU A 117 -2.28 0.89 3.46
N THR A 118 -1.32 1.61 4.05
CA THR A 118 -1.22 3.08 3.96
C THR A 118 -1.15 3.54 2.50
N GLU A 119 -0.35 2.88 1.67
CA GLU A 119 -0.29 3.19 0.24
C GLU A 119 -1.63 2.98 -0.48
N SER A 120 -2.41 1.97 -0.08
CA SER A 120 -3.73 1.71 -0.64
C SER A 120 -4.70 2.85 -0.34
N PHE A 121 -4.67 3.41 0.87
CA PHE A 121 -5.45 4.61 1.18
C PHE A 121 -4.98 5.84 0.44
N ASP A 122 -3.68 6.05 0.30
CA ASP A 122 -3.17 7.18 -0.46
C ASP A 122 -3.63 7.12 -1.92
N ARG A 123 -3.72 5.92 -2.49
CA ARG A 123 -4.33 5.71 -3.82
C ARG A 123 -5.83 6.04 -3.83
N LEU A 124 -6.61 5.59 -2.84
CA LEU A 124 -8.04 5.90 -2.75
C LEU A 124 -8.29 7.41 -2.60
N ARG A 125 -7.53 8.09 -1.72
CA ARG A 125 -7.58 9.56 -1.56
C ARG A 125 -7.09 10.30 -2.79
N ALA A 126 -6.11 9.76 -3.52
CA ALA A 126 -5.67 10.34 -4.79
C ALA A 126 -6.77 10.23 -5.86
N LEU A 127 -7.52 9.13 -5.90
CA LEU A 127 -8.63 8.98 -6.84
C LEU A 127 -9.72 10.02 -6.61
N GLU A 128 -10.07 10.29 -5.35
CA GLU A 128 -11.03 11.35 -5.00
C GLU A 128 -10.51 12.74 -5.37
N ARG A 129 -9.28 13.08 -4.95
CA ARG A 129 -8.67 14.39 -5.25
C ARG A 129 -8.55 14.66 -6.74
N ASN A 130 -8.21 13.62 -7.52
CA ASN A 130 -8.00 13.73 -8.95
C ASN A 130 -9.29 13.45 -9.75
N ALA A 131 -10.43 13.20 -9.11
CA ALA A 131 -11.66 12.87 -9.82
C ALA A 131 -12.08 13.96 -10.82
N PRO A 132 -12.02 15.28 -10.49
CA PRO A 132 -12.30 16.34 -11.45
C PRO A 132 -11.35 16.34 -12.65
N GLU A 133 -10.05 16.20 -12.42
CA GLU A 133 -9.02 16.17 -13.47
C GLU A 133 -9.15 14.91 -14.33
N ALA A 134 -9.43 13.76 -13.73
CA ALA A 134 -9.69 12.51 -14.43
C ALA A 134 -10.95 12.62 -15.30
N LEU A 135 -12.04 13.20 -14.79
CA LEU A 135 -13.25 13.47 -15.56
C LEU A 135 -13.00 14.45 -16.71
N ALA A 136 -12.15 15.46 -16.51
CA ALA A 136 -11.75 16.39 -17.55
C ALA A 136 -10.92 15.68 -18.64
N ALA A 137 -9.96 14.83 -18.25
CA ALA A 137 -9.12 14.06 -19.16
C ALA A 137 -9.92 13.05 -19.98
N VAL A 138 -10.81 12.27 -19.34
CA VAL A 138 -11.72 11.34 -20.04
C VAL A 138 -12.65 12.12 -20.98
N GLY A 139 -13.17 13.27 -20.55
CA GLY A 139 -13.97 14.15 -21.40
C GLY A 139 -13.23 14.67 -22.62
N ALA A 140 -11.93 14.99 -22.49
CA ALA A 140 -11.08 15.39 -23.61
C ALA A 140 -10.81 14.24 -24.57
N ALA A 141 -10.44 13.06 -24.05
CA ALA A 141 -10.24 11.86 -24.84
C ALA A 141 -11.50 11.45 -25.61
N LEU A 142 -12.68 11.55 -24.97
CA LEU A 142 -13.96 11.27 -25.61
C LEU A 142 -14.21 12.18 -26.82
N ARG A 143 -13.94 13.48 -26.70
CA ARG A 143 -14.05 14.44 -27.83
C ARG A 143 -13.09 14.08 -28.96
N GLU A 144 -11.83 13.78 -28.62
CA GLU A 144 -10.82 13.40 -29.60
C GLU A 144 -11.20 12.12 -30.35
N GLN A 145 -11.59 11.07 -29.64
CA GLN A 145 -11.95 9.78 -30.25
C GLN A 145 -13.26 9.87 -31.03
N THR A 146 -14.20 10.72 -30.62
CA THR A 146 -15.41 11.00 -31.42
C THR A 146 -15.05 11.63 -32.76
N ALA A 147 -14.15 12.62 -32.76
CA ALA A 147 -13.68 13.24 -34.00
C ALA A 147 -12.94 12.23 -34.90
N ARG A 148 -12.06 11.41 -34.32
CA ARG A 148 -11.34 10.34 -35.04
C ARG A 148 -12.28 9.28 -35.62
N SER A 149 -13.35 8.92 -34.91
CA SER A 149 -14.37 8.00 -35.41
C SER A 149 -15.07 8.55 -36.66
N GLY A 150 -15.39 9.84 -36.68
CA GLY A 150 -15.95 10.50 -37.88
C GLY A 150 -14.97 10.53 -39.06
N THR A 151 -13.67 10.74 -38.79
CA THR A 151 -12.63 10.63 -39.84
C THR A 151 -12.50 9.21 -40.38
N ALA A 152 -12.55 8.20 -39.52
CA ALA A 152 -12.49 6.79 -39.91
C ALA A 152 -13.70 6.38 -40.76
N GLU A 153 -14.90 6.87 -40.40
CA GLU A 153 -16.13 6.67 -41.16
C GLU A 153 -16.02 7.26 -42.57
N ALA A 154 -15.55 8.49 -42.70
CA ALA A 154 -15.34 9.13 -44.00
C ALA A 154 -14.32 8.36 -44.85
N ALA A 155 -13.23 7.87 -44.25
CA ALA A 155 -12.23 7.07 -44.94
C ALA A 155 -12.80 5.72 -45.42
N LEU A 156 -13.60 5.05 -44.60
CA LEU A 156 -14.25 3.79 -44.94
C LEU A 156 -15.27 3.96 -46.07
N THR A 157 -16.06 5.05 -46.04
CA THR A 157 -16.99 5.39 -47.13
C THR A 157 -16.25 5.63 -48.44
N ALA A 158 -15.18 6.45 -48.43
CA ALA A 158 -14.37 6.70 -49.62
C ALA A 158 -13.64 5.44 -50.13
N MET A 159 -13.36 4.46 -49.26
CA MET A 159 -12.80 3.18 -49.66
C MET A 159 -13.84 2.30 -50.36
N ARG A 160 -15.07 2.24 -49.82
CA ARG A 160 -16.20 1.50 -50.42
C ARG A 160 -16.61 2.03 -51.78
N GLU A 161 -16.45 3.33 -52.03
CA GLU A 161 -16.73 3.94 -53.34
C GLU A 161 -15.68 3.60 -54.41
N ARG A 162 -14.42 3.36 -54.01
CA ARG A 162 -13.29 3.19 -54.92
C ARG A 162 -12.87 1.75 -55.15
N TYR A 163 -13.19 0.85 -54.22
CA TYR A 163 -12.72 -0.52 -54.22
C TYR A 163 -13.89 -1.50 -54.08
N ALA A 164 -13.64 -2.77 -54.42
CA ALA A 164 -14.61 -3.83 -54.20
C ALA A 164 -14.96 -3.97 -52.71
N GLU A 165 -16.20 -4.36 -52.42
CA GLU A 165 -16.73 -4.52 -51.04
C GLU A 165 -15.84 -5.40 -50.15
N THR A 166 -15.21 -6.43 -50.73
CA THR A 166 -14.28 -7.33 -50.04
C THR A 166 -13.08 -6.62 -49.41
N ALA A 167 -12.70 -5.44 -49.92
CA ALA A 167 -11.61 -4.66 -49.36
C ALA A 167 -11.98 -4.05 -47.99
N ALA A 168 -13.25 -3.67 -47.79
CA ALA A 168 -13.73 -3.03 -46.55
C ALA A 168 -14.37 -4.02 -45.56
N SER A 169 -14.66 -5.25 -46.01
CA SER A 169 -15.34 -6.28 -45.23
C SER A 169 -14.74 -6.54 -43.82
N PRO A 170 -13.40 -6.59 -43.63
CA PRO A 170 -12.82 -6.89 -42.30
C PRO A 170 -13.14 -5.87 -41.21
N VAL A 171 -13.43 -4.61 -41.59
CA VAL A 171 -13.64 -3.49 -40.66
C VAL A 171 -15.05 -2.88 -40.80
N ALA A 172 -15.96 -3.59 -41.48
CA ALA A 172 -17.23 -3.03 -41.93
C ALA A 172 -18.13 -2.51 -40.80
N GLY A 173 -17.99 -3.03 -39.58
CA GLY A 173 -18.76 -2.66 -38.40
C GLY A 173 -17.95 -1.99 -37.29
N ASP A 174 -16.65 -1.77 -37.47
CA ASP A 174 -15.77 -1.28 -36.40
C ASP A 174 -16.10 0.15 -35.99
N VAL A 175 -16.51 0.98 -36.96
CA VAL A 175 -16.95 2.37 -36.72
C VAL A 175 -18.21 2.41 -35.86
N GLU A 176 -19.19 1.54 -36.14
CA GLU A 176 -20.43 1.49 -35.35
C GLU A 176 -20.16 0.97 -33.93
N GLN A 177 -19.33 -0.08 -33.78
CA GLN A 177 -18.89 -0.53 -32.46
C GLN A 177 -18.14 0.55 -31.69
N ALA A 178 -17.30 1.35 -32.37
CA ALA A 178 -16.62 2.47 -31.75
C ALA A 178 -17.59 3.55 -31.28
N LYS A 179 -18.59 3.91 -32.11
CA LYS A 179 -19.65 4.87 -31.74
C LYS A 179 -20.45 4.39 -30.53
N ASP A 180 -20.82 3.11 -30.48
CA ASP A 180 -21.55 2.53 -29.34
C ASP A 180 -20.74 2.62 -28.04
N ARG A 181 -19.45 2.25 -28.10
CA ARG A 181 -18.54 2.35 -26.94
C ARG A 181 -18.34 3.81 -26.51
N LEU A 182 -18.24 4.74 -27.45
CA LEU A 182 -18.13 6.18 -27.16
C LEU A 182 -19.43 6.73 -26.55
N ALA A 183 -20.60 6.29 -27.03
CA ALA A 183 -21.89 6.68 -26.46
C ALA A 183 -22.03 6.20 -25.01
N PHE A 184 -21.68 4.94 -24.74
CA PHE A 184 -21.64 4.39 -23.39
C PHE A 184 -20.69 5.19 -22.50
N ALA A 185 -19.46 5.43 -22.93
CA ALA A 185 -18.49 6.20 -22.17
C ALA A 185 -19.00 7.63 -21.85
N ARG A 186 -19.68 8.28 -22.81
CA ARG A 186 -20.31 9.58 -22.59
C ARG A 186 -21.35 9.55 -21.48
N GLU A 187 -22.24 8.56 -21.51
CA GLU A 187 -23.28 8.39 -20.49
C GLU A 187 -22.67 8.20 -19.09
N ARG A 188 -21.61 7.38 -18.98
CA ARG A 188 -20.89 7.18 -17.71
C ARG A 188 -20.23 8.47 -17.20
N VAL A 189 -19.62 9.27 -18.08
CA VAL A 189 -19.01 10.56 -17.70
C VAL A 189 -20.07 11.56 -17.26
N ASP A 190 -21.20 11.63 -17.96
CA ASP A 190 -22.28 12.55 -17.60
C ASP A 190 -22.97 12.14 -16.30
N GLU A 191 -23.08 10.85 -16.01
CA GLU A 191 -23.51 10.36 -14.71
C GLU A 191 -22.53 10.76 -13.61
N ALA A 192 -21.23 10.54 -13.82
CA ALA A 192 -20.20 10.89 -12.85
C ALA A 192 -20.14 12.39 -12.54
N ARG A 193 -20.47 13.28 -13.50
CA ARG A 193 -20.56 14.74 -13.28
C ARG A 193 -21.78 15.19 -12.48
N ARG A 194 -22.83 14.36 -12.41
CA ARG A 194 -24.06 14.68 -11.66
C ARG A 194 -24.00 14.24 -10.21
N ARG A 195 -23.03 13.41 -9.85
CA ARG A 195 -22.75 12.98 -8.48
C ARG A 195 -21.77 13.97 -7.84
#